data_AF-A0A946PX46-F1
#
_entry.id   AF-A0A946PX46-F1
#
_cell.length_a   1.000
_cell.length_b   1.000
_cell.length_c   1.000
_cell.angle_alpha   90.00
_cell.angle_beta   90.00
_cell.angle_gamma   90.00
#
_symmetry.space_group_name_H-M   'P 1'
#
loop_
_entity.id
_entity.type
_entity.pdbx_description
1 polymer ?
#
loop_
_entity_poly.entity_id
_entity_poly.type
_entity_poly.pdbx_seq_one_letter_code
_entity_poly.pdbx_strand_id
1 'polypeptide(L)'
;MCTITNFVEQVGEIWLTPLFWDCECTEEYIHPASDAFCYRCTAKREESPDSRVTEIIKYADVLPKELVAIVEEAIDTAVPAFSLIPF
;
A
#
# COMPACT_ATOMS: atom_id res chain seq x y z
N MET A 1 16.73 -18.21 -8.36
CA MET A 1 15.37 -17.89 -7.87
C MET A 1 15.38 -16.39 -7.61
N CYS A 2 14.69 -15.61 -8.45
CA CYS A 2 14.68 -14.15 -8.33
C CYS A 2 13.47 -13.79 -7.47
N THR A 3 13.65 -13.71 -6.15
CA THR A 3 12.57 -13.28 -5.25
C THR A 3 12.55 -11.76 -5.31
N ILE A 4 11.65 -11.18 -6.11
CA ILE A 4 11.39 -9.75 -6.05
C ILE A 4 10.60 -9.51 -4.76
N THR A 5 11.30 -9.20 -3.67
CA THR A 5 10.72 -8.93 -2.34
C THR A 5 10.55 -7.44 -2.07
N ASN A 6 10.95 -6.55 -2.98
CA ASN A 6 10.92 -5.11 -2.77
C ASN A 6 9.57 -4.50 -3.24
N PHE A 7 8.45 -4.99 -2.70
CA PHE A 7 7.14 -4.34 -2.86
C PHE A 7 6.90 -3.24 -1.82
N VAL A 8 7.96 -2.81 -1.13
CA VAL A 8 7.96 -1.66 -0.23
C VAL A 8 9.20 -0.82 -0.47
N GLU A 9 9.06 0.49 -0.36
CA GLU A 9 10.15 1.47 -0.49
C GLU A 9 10.14 2.42 0.71
N GLN A 10 11.31 2.71 1.28
CA GLN A 10 11.45 3.70 2.34
C GLN A 10 11.67 5.09 1.75
N VAL A 11 10.77 6.02 2.05
CA VAL A 11 10.87 7.43 1.67
C VAL A 11 10.93 8.28 2.94
N GLY A 12 12.15 8.55 3.42
CA GLY A 12 12.35 9.21 4.71
C GLY A 12 11.94 8.31 5.89
N GLU A 13 10.94 8.74 6.65
CA GLU A 13 10.41 8.01 7.82
C GLU A 13 9.17 7.15 7.51
N ILE A 14 8.70 7.14 6.26
CA ILE A 14 7.53 6.36 5.83
C ILE A 14 7.92 5.24 4.87
N TRP A 15 7.10 4.19 4.85
CA TRP A 15 7.18 3.09 3.88
C TRP A 15 5.99 3.17 2.93
N LEU A 16 6.28 3.13 1.63
CA LEU A 16 5.30 3.15 0.54
C LEU A 16 5.27 1.81 -0.17
N THR A 17 4.17 1.48 -0.85
CA THR A 17 4.07 0.28 -1.67
C THR A 17 3.42 0.58 -3.03
N PRO A 18 3.99 0.12 -4.15
CA PRO A 18 3.40 0.30 -5.47
C PRO A 18 2.20 -0.63 -5.75
N LEU A 19 1.84 -1.49 -4.77
CA LEU A 19 0.68 -2.38 -4.86
C LEU A 19 -0.64 -1.63 -4.59
N PHE A 20 -0.57 -0.43 -4.02
CA PHE A 20 -1.69 0.42 -3.71
C PHE A 20 -1.37 1.88 -4.03
N TRP A 21 -2.38 2.68 -4.32
CA TRP A 21 -2.25 4.10 -4.59
C TRP A 21 -3.38 4.89 -3.93
N ASP A 22 -3.07 6.14 -3.54
CA ASP A 22 -4.03 7.03 -2.89
C ASP A 22 -4.62 8.00 -3.90
N CYS A 23 -5.95 8.13 -3.92
CA CYS A 23 -6.64 9.19 -4.65
C CYS A 23 -7.00 10.38 -3.75
N GLU A 24 -7.58 11.43 -4.33
CA GLU A 24 -7.97 12.66 -3.60
C GLU A 24 -9.31 12.54 -2.84
N CYS A 25 -9.90 11.35 -2.73
CA CYS A 25 -11.15 11.16 -1.99
C CYS A 25 -10.94 11.34 -0.47
N THR A 26 -11.99 11.74 0.23
CA THR A 26 -11.95 11.84 1.70
C THR A 26 -12.13 10.49 2.41
N GLU A 27 -12.71 9.52 1.71
CA GLU A 27 -13.03 8.17 2.20
C GLU A 27 -12.71 7.16 1.09
N GLU A 28 -12.40 5.91 1.47
CA GLU A 28 -12.05 4.84 0.51
C GLU A 28 -10.97 5.29 -0.50
N TYR A 29 -10.01 6.08 -0.04
CA TYR A 29 -9.03 6.74 -0.93
C TYR A 29 -7.92 5.82 -1.41
N ILE A 30 -7.79 4.62 -0.82
CA ILE A 30 -6.76 3.64 -1.14
C ILE A 30 -7.32 2.66 -2.18
N HIS A 31 -6.64 2.55 -3.32
CA HIS A 31 -7.01 1.66 -4.41
C HIS A 31 -5.90 0.66 -4.73
N PRO A 32 -6.24 -0.58 -5.14
CA PRO A 32 -5.24 -1.52 -5.61
C PRO A 32 -4.61 -1.04 -6.93
N ALA A 33 -3.37 -1.43 -7.18
CA ALA A 33 -2.63 -1.09 -8.39
C ALA A 33 -3.28 -1.60 -9.70
N SER A 34 -4.20 -2.57 -9.62
CA SER A 34 -5.02 -3.03 -10.74
C SER A 34 -5.98 -1.96 -11.26
N ASP A 35 -6.38 -1.02 -10.40
CA ASP A 35 -7.31 0.04 -10.75
C ASP A 35 -6.53 1.17 -11.41
N ALA A 36 -6.84 1.45 -12.67
CA ALA A 36 -6.16 2.49 -13.44
C ALA A 36 -6.61 3.91 -13.03
N PHE A 37 -7.81 4.04 -12.48
CA PHE A 37 -8.40 5.31 -12.06
C PHE A 37 -9.43 5.09 -10.95
N CYS A 38 -9.69 6.14 -10.17
CA CYS A 38 -10.73 6.14 -9.14
C CYS A 38 -12.08 6.42 -9.80
N TYR A 39 -13.08 5.57 -9.56
CA TYR A 39 -14.41 5.77 -10.13
C TYR A 39 -15.16 6.99 -9.54
N ARG A 40 -14.73 7.49 -8.38
CA ARG A 40 -15.37 8.63 -7.69
C ARG A 40 -14.80 9.97 -8.13
N CYS A 41 -13.48 10.15 -7.99
CA CYS A 41 -12.82 11.44 -8.28
C CYS A 41 -12.11 11.46 -9.64
N THR A 42 -12.08 10.35 -10.38
CA THR A 42 -11.44 10.20 -11.70
C THR A 42 -9.92 10.38 -11.71
N ALA A 43 -9.28 10.51 -10.54
CA ALA A 43 -7.83 10.52 -10.41
C ALA A 43 -7.24 9.26 -11.03
N LYS A 44 -6.12 9.42 -11.74
CA LYS A 44 -5.41 8.30 -12.36
C LYS A 44 -4.31 7.79 -11.46
N ARG A 45 -4.10 6.48 -11.46
CA ARG A 45 -3.01 5.84 -10.72
C ARG A 45 -1.64 6.44 -11.08
N GLU A 46 -1.37 6.67 -12.37
CA GLU A 46 -0.06 7.16 -12.84
C GLU A 46 0.27 8.60 -12.39
N GLU A 47 -0.75 9.36 -11.98
CA GLU A 47 -0.64 10.75 -11.52
C GLU A 47 -0.74 10.83 -9.98
N SER A 48 -0.95 9.70 -9.30
CA SER A 48 -1.27 9.60 -7.89
C SER A 48 -0.12 8.92 -7.10
N PRO A 49 0.03 9.23 -5.80
CA PRO A 49 1.09 8.63 -5.00
C PRO A 49 0.80 7.17 -4.64
N ASP A 50 1.87 6.39 -4.48
CA ASP A 50 1.81 5.08 -3.84
C ASP A 50 1.36 5.22 -2.38
N SER A 51 0.53 4.28 -1.92
CA SER A 51 -0.05 4.34 -0.57
C SER A 51 0.98 3.99 0.51
N ARG A 52 0.78 4.53 1.70
CA ARG A 52 1.60 4.21 2.88
C ARG A 52 1.27 2.83 3.42
N VAL A 53 2.32 2.03 3.68
CA VAL A 53 2.18 0.68 4.24
C VAL A 53 1.40 0.68 5.56
N THR A 54 1.61 1.68 6.41
CA THR A 54 0.87 1.80 7.69
C THR A 54 -0.63 1.97 7.49
N GLU A 55 -1.05 2.67 6.44
CA GLU A 55 -2.47 2.83 6.11
C GLU A 55 -3.05 1.55 5.52
N ILE A 56 -2.28 0.82 4.71
CA ILE A 56 -2.68 -0.51 4.20
C ILE A 56 -2.96 -1.48 5.34
N ILE A 57 -2.06 -1.56 6.33
CA ILE A 57 -2.25 -2.44 7.50
C ILE A 57 -3.45 -1.98 8.33
N LYS A 58 -3.60 -0.67 8.55
CA LYS A 58 -4.73 -0.10 9.30
C LYS A 58 -6.09 -0.41 8.66
N TYR A 59 -6.17 -0.40 7.33
CA TYR A 59 -7.41 -0.63 6.58
C TYR A 59 -7.46 -2.03 5.93
N ALA A 60 -6.68 -2.98 6.43
CA ALA A 60 -6.58 -4.34 5.89
C ALA A 60 -7.94 -5.04 5.71
N ASP A 61 -8.92 -4.75 6.58
CA ASP A 61 -10.25 -5.36 6.55
C ASP A 61 -11.09 -5.00 5.31
N VAL A 62 -10.80 -3.85 4.68
CA VAL A 62 -11.55 -3.33 3.53
C VAL A 62 -10.76 -3.39 2.21
N LEU A 63 -9.50 -3.83 2.27
CA LEU A 63 -8.62 -3.95 1.10
C LEU A 63 -8.51 -5.41 0.62
N PRO A 64 -8.08 -5.65 -0.64
CA PRO A 64 -7.83 -7.00 -1.14
C PRO A 64 -6.79 -7.74 -0.30
N LYS A 65 -7.23 -8.80 0.40
CA LYS A 65 -6.45 -9.51 1.40
C LYS A 65 -5.16 -10.12 0.84
N GLU A 66 -5.21 -10.58 -0.41
CA GLU A 66 -4.06 -11.18 -1.08
C GLU A 66 -2.94 -10.15 -1.30
N LEU A 67 -3.29 -8.91 -1.62
CA LEU A 67 -2.30 -7.83 -1.79
C LEU A 67 -1.79 -7.33 -0.45
N VAL A 68 -2.68 -7.20 0.55
CA VAL A 68 -2.30 -6.84 1.92
C VAL A 68 -1.26 -7.82 2.47
N ALA A 69 -1.48 -9.13 2.32
CA ALA A 69 -0.53 -10.15 2.77
C ALA A 69 0.86 -10.02 2.13
N ILE A 70 0.93 -9.64 0.84
CA ILE A 70 2.21 -9.40 0.15
C ILE A 70 2.91 -8.17 0.73
N VAL A 71 2.15 -7.10 1.03
CA VAL A 71 2.69 -5.90 1.68
C VAL A 71 3.23 -6.23 3.07
N GLU A 72 2.47 -7.00 3.87
CA GLU A 72 2.87 -7.44 5.21
C GLU A 72 4.15 -8.28 5.18
N GLU A 73 4.27 -9.26 4.28
CA GLU A 73 5.48 -10.06 4.12
C GLU A 73 6.68 -9.21 3.68
N ALA A 74 6.46 -8.28 2.74
CA ALA A 74 7.50 -7.39 2.25
C ALA A 74 8.01 -6.44 3.34
N ILE A 75 7.11 -5.85 4.14
CA ILE A 75 7.51 -4.95 5.23
C ILE A 75 8.13 -5.70 6.39
N ASP A 76 7.65 -6.88 6.78
CA ASP A 76 8.28 -7.67 7.84
C ASP A 76 9.69 -8.16 7.44
N THR A 77 9.95 -8.34 6.14
CA THR A 77 11.29 -8.60 5.63
C THR A 77 12.20 -7.38 5.73
N ALA A 78 11.68 -6.19 5.41
CA ALA A 78 12.44 -4.94 5.44
C ALA A 78 12.67 -4.41 6.87
N VAL A 79 11.66 -4.52 7.71
CA VAL A 79 11.62 -4.10 9.11
C VAL A 79 10.97 -5.23 9.92
N PRO A 80 11.78 -6.12 10.53
CA PRO A 80 11.25 -7.21 11.33
C PRO A 80 10.33 -6.71 12.44
N ALA A 81 9.17 -7.37 12.59
CA ALA A 81 8.13 -7.03 13.57
C ALA A 81 7.48 -5.66 13.37
N PHE A 82 7.42 -5.16 12.13
CA PHE A 82 6.71 -3.93 11.80
C PHE A 82 5.23 -4.00 12.16
N SER A 83 4.61 -5.15 11.92
CA SER A 83 3.21 -5.44 12.26
C SER A 83 2.89 -5.39 13.77
N LEU A 84 3.91 -5.37 14.64
CA LEU A 84 3.75 -5.27 16.10
C LEU A 84 3.85 -3.82 16.63
N ILE A 85 4.16 -2.85 15.76
CA ILE A 85 4.21 -1.44 16.14
C ILE A 85 2.75 -0.94 16.25
N PRO A 86 2.33 -0.39 17.40
CA PRO A 86 0.99 0.17 17.53
C PRO A 86 0.87 1.46 16.70
N PHE A 87 -0.16 1.54 15.85
CA PHE A 87 -0.48 2.69 14.99
C PHE A 87 -1.84 3.30 15.32
#